data_AF-A0A098GII8-F1
#
_entry.id   AF-A0A098GII8-F1
#
_cell.length_a   1.000
_cell.length_b   1.000
_cell.length_c   1.000
_cell.angle_alpha   90.00
_cell.angle_beta   90.00
_cell.angle_gamma   90.00
#
_symmetry.space_group_name_H-M   'P 1'
#
loop_
_entity.id
_entity.type
_entity.pdbx_description
1 polymer ?
#
loop_
_entity_poly.entity_id
_entity_poly.type
_entity_poly.pdbx_seq_one_letter_code
_entity_poly.pdbx_strand_id
1 'polypeptide(L)'
;MCLKNQFLKTFCILAVLIASAIIFQEKAPIILSSIKGLGWLAPILFLLIYCLATILLLPTMVLTLAGGALFGPLLGTLFNLIGATLGAACAFCISRHLAIDWLAAKRGPKLNKLISGVERGGWQFVALLRLVPIVPFNLVNYGLGITQIKFSHYILTTFIFLTPAEIIYTYCGHAGMDALTHPTPLYKNTSILVLCLLALAFLGYKFFKHSQRNSSFPLVSHDLITGSKDNDGLADPSDMLRETEKGREHTLSPHNNFCKKD
;
A
#
# COMPACT_ATOMS: atom_id res chain seq x y z
N MET A 1 29.26 -6.94 -12.04
CA MET A 1 29.83 -5.93 -11.10
C MET A 1 28.78 -5.22 -10.23
N CYS A 2 27.59 -4.87 -10.73
CA CYS A 2 26.54 -4.16 -9.96
C CYS A 2 25.97 -4.94 -8.75
N LEU A 3 25.98 -6.28 -8.81
CA LEU A 3 25.46 -7.13 -7.73
C LEU A 3 26.31 -7.06 -6.46
N LYS A 4 27.64 -7.09 -6.58
CA LYS A 4 28.58 -7.10 -5.44
C LYS A 4 28.50 -5.81 -4.62
N ASN A 5 28.33 -4.66 -5.28
CA ASN A 5 28.12 -3.37 -4.61
C ASN A 5 26.74 -3.26 -3.94
N GLN A 6 25.70 -3.90 -4.50
CA GLN A 6 24.38 -3.95 -3.88
C GLN A 6 24.36 -4.83 -2.62
N PHE A 7 25.05 -5.97 -2.65
CA PHE A 7 25.21 -6.81 -1.45
C PHE A 7 26.02 -6.11 -0.36
N LEU A 8 27.13 -5.45 -0.72
CA LEU A 8 27.95 -4.69 0.23
C LEU A 8 27.16 -3.55 0.91
N LYS A 9 26.39 -2.77 0.14
CA LYS A 9 25.53 -1.71 0.70
C LYS A 9 24.45 -2.28 1.65
N THR A 10 23.85 -3.41 1.31
CA THR A 10 22.81 -4.03 2.15
C THR A 10 23.40 -4.57 3.45
N PHE A 11 24.60 -5.17 3.38
CA PHE A 11 25.34 -5.64 4.55
C PHE A 11 25.75 -4.48 5.46
N CYS A 12 26.23 -3.36 4.90
CA CYS A 12 26.54 -2.17 5.68
C CYS A 12 25.30 -1.58 6.35
N ILE A 13 24.14 -1.52 5.68
CA ILE A 13 22.90 -1.02 6.27
C ILE A 13 22.45 -1.94 7.42
N LEU A 14 22.52 -3.26 7.23
CA LEU A 14 22.16 -4.23 8.27
C LEU A 14 23.12 -4.18 9.46
N ALA A 15 24.43 -4.09 9.20
CA ALA A 15 25.44 -3.95 10.26
C ALA A 15 25.28 -2.64 11.04
N VAL A 16 24.91 -1.54 10.37
CA VAL A 16 24.58 -0.26 11.01
C VAL A 16 23.30 -0.37 11.84
N LEU A 17 22.28 -1.10 11.38
CA LEU A 17 21.05 -1.36 12.15
C LEU A 17 21.31 -2.25 13.38
N ILE A 18 22.20 -3.24 13.26
CA ILE A 18 22.59 -4.09 14.38
C ILE A 18 23.45 -3.29 15.38
N ALA A 19 24.42 -2.51 14.90
CA ALA A 19 25.24 -1.64 15.73
C ALA A 19 24.40 -0.55 16.42
N SER A 20 23.44 0.06 15.69
CA SER A 20 22.53 1.04 16.29
C SER A 20 21.61 0.40 17.33
N ALA A 21 21.15 -0.84 17.11
CA ALA A 21 20.37 -1.59 18.10
C ALA A 21 21.20 -1.91 19.36
N ILE A 22 22.49 -2.25 19.21
CA ILE A 22 23.40 -2.49 20.35
C ILE A 22 23.65 -1.19 21.13
N ILE A 23 23.91 -0.08 20.45
CA ILE A 23 24.09 1.24 21.08
C ILE A 23 22.80 1.71 21.77
N PHE A 24 21.64 1.41 21.17
CA PHE A 24 20.34 1.74 21.75
C PHE A 24 20.06 0.92 23.02
N GLN A 25 20.50 -0.34 23.09
CA GLN A 25 20.41 -1.15 24.32
C GLN A 25 21.24 -0.55 25.47
N GLU A 26 22.44 -0.04 25.20
CA GLU A 26 23.27 0.60 26.23
C GLU A 26 22.70 1.94 26.73
N LYS A 27 22.04 2.72 25.86
CA LYS A 27 21.54 4.07 26.20
C LYS A 27 20.07 4.12 26.64
N ALA A 28 19.28 3.07 26.36
CA ALA A 28 17.89 2.95 26.79
C ALA A 28 17.64 3.25 28.29
N PRO A 29 18.44 2.75 29.25
CA PRO A 29 18.17 3.00 30.68
C PRO A 29 18.36 4.47 31.09
N ILE A 30 19.28 5.19 30.44
CA ILE A 30 19.57 6.60 30.73
C ILE A 30 18.43 7.49 30.21
N ILE A 31 17.91 7.20 29.00
CA ILE A 31 16.80 7.94 28.40
C ILE A 31 15.49 7.70 29.18
N LEU A 32 15.24 6.47 29.65
CA LEU A 32 14.09 6.16 30.51
C LEU A 32 14.11 6.92 31.84
N SER A 33 15.30 7.16 32.42
CA SER A 33 15.43 7.92 33.67
C SER A 33 15.11 9.42 33.49
N SER A 34 15.48 10.02 32.34
CA SER A 34 15.14 11.41 32.01
C SER A 34 13.66 11.58 31.65
N ILE A 35 13.03 10.58 31.02
CA ILE A 35 11.59 10.60 30.69
C ILE A 35 10.72 10.46 31.95
N LYS A 36 11.15 9.67 32.94
CA LYS A 36 10.46 9.59 34.25
C LYS A 36 10.41 10.93 34.99
N GLY A 37 11.33 11.86 34.69
CA GLY A 37 11.33 13.22 35.24
C GLY A 37 10.29 14.17 34.61
N LEU A 38 9.73 13.85 33.43
CA LEU A 38 8.74 14.72 32.74
C LEU A 38 7.29 14.46 33.16
N GLY A 39 7.00 13.37 33.90
CA GLY A 39 5.66 13.06 34.39
C GLY A 39 4.59 13.09 33.29
N TRP A 40 3.61 13.98 33.42
CA TRP A 40 2.44 14.13 32.54
C TRP A 40 2.72 14.77 31.17
N LEU A 41 3.90 15.38 30.96
CA LEU A 41 4.25 16.06 29.70
C LEU A 41 4.70 15.08 28.60
N ALA A 42 5.23 13.91 28.98
CA ALA A 42 5.70 12.89 28.05
C ALA A 42 4.64 12.46 27.00
N PRO A 43 3.39 12.12 27.37
CA PRO A 43 2.37 11.75 26.39
C PRO A 43 1.96 12.91 25.47
N ILE A 44 1.93 14.15 25.97
CA ILE A 44 1.59 15.33 25.17
C ILE A 44 2.65 15.57 24.08
N LEU A 45 3.93 15.51 24.46
CA LEU A 45 5.03 15.65 23.52
C LEU A 45 5.05 14.52 22.49
N PHE A 46 4.79 13.29 22.93
CA PHE A 46 4.68 12.13 22.05
C PHE A 46 3.57 12.31 21.00
N LEU A 47 2.37 12.74 21.43
CA LEU A 47 1.26 13.04 20.52
C LEU A 47 1.61 14.13 19.51
N LEU A 48 2.28 15.20 19.95
CA LEU A 48 2.71 16.28 19.06
C LEU A 48 3.70 15.79 18.01
N ILE A 49 4.70 15.01 18.43
CA ILE A 49 5.69 14.40 17.53
C ILE A 49 5.01 13.43 16.56
N TYR A 50 4.05 12.61 17.02
CA TYR A 50 3.30 11.70 16.17
C TYR A 50 2.50 12.45 15.10
N CYS A 51 1.79 13.51 15.51
CA CYS A 51 1.03 14.36 14.61
C CYS A 51 1.95 15.00 13.55
N LEU A 52 3.05 15.62 13.98
CA LEU A 52 4.05 16.20 13.08
C LEU A 52 4.66 15.18 12.14
N ALA A 53 5.00 13.99 12.63
CA ALA A 53 5.53 12.90 11.80
C ALA A 53 4.54 12.48 10.72
N THR A 54 3.26 12.38 11.07
CA THR A 54 2.19 12.04 10.12
C THR A 54 2.05 13.11 9.02
N ILE A 55 2.12 14.38 9.39
CA ILE A 55 2.05 15.52 8.46
C ILE A 55 3.30 15.57 7.55
N LEU A 56 4.48 15.32 8.12
CA LEU A 56 5.75 15.31 7.37
C LEU A 56 5.96 14.04 6.53
N LEU A 57 4.94 13.19 6.40
CA LEU A 57 5.00 11.90 5.70
C LEU A 57 6.09 10.96 6.26
N LEU A 58 6.52 11.15 7.51
CA LEU A 58 7.52 10.31 8.17
C LEU A 58 6.92 8.94 8.53
N PRO A 59 7.72 7.87 8.53
CA PRO A 59 7.24 6.53 8.86
C PRO A 59 6.80 6.44 10.32
N THR A 60 5.49 6.44 10.55
CA THR A 60 4.87 6.42 11.90
C THR A 60 5.03 5.07 12.61
N MET A 61 5.38 4.00 11.88
CA MET A 61 5.63 2.66 12.44
C MET A 61 6.62 2.69 13.61
N VAL A 62 7.68 3.48 13.49
CA VAL A 62 8.72 3.61 14.54
C VAL A 62 8.12 4.26 15.79
N LEU A 63 7.24 5.24 15.62
CA LEU A 63 6.58 5.92 16.71
C LEU A 63 5.55 5.01 17.38
N THR A 64 4.78 4.24 16.62
CA THR A 64 3.83 3.26 17.19
C THR A 64 4.56 2.23 18.06
N LEU A 65 5.68 1.68 17.59
CA LEU A 65 6.51 0.76 18.38
C LEU A 65 7.09 1.45 19.63
N ALA A 66 7.58 2.69 19.49
CA ALA A 66 8.07 3.47 20.61
C ALA A 66 6.97 3.76 21.65
N GLY A 67 5.74 4.04 21.21
CA GLY A 67 4.59 4.25 22.10
C GLY A 67 4.32 3.03 22.98
N GLY A 68 4.38 1.82 22.42
CA GLY A 68 4.25 0.58 23.18
C GLY A 68 5.42 0.32 24.12
N ALA A 69 6.64 0.62 23.67
CA ALA A 69 7.83 0.48 24.50
C ALA A 69 7.89 1.47 25.68
N LEU A 70 7.35 2.68 25.52
CA LEU A 70 7.43 3.75 26.51
C LEU A 70 6.25 3.77 27.49
N PHE A 71 5.03 3.55 27.00
CA PHE A 71 3.80 3.70 27.78
C PHE A 71 3.09 2.37 28.07
N GLY A 72 3.63 1.25 27.57
CA GLY A 72 3.03 -0.07 27.69
C GLY A 72 1.91 -0.34 26.69
N PRO A 73 1.27 -1.51 26.75
CA PRO A 73 0.40 -1.99 25.69
C PRO A 73 -0.94 -1.25 25.65
N LEU A 74 -1.53 -0.92 26.81
CA LEU A 74 -2.83 -0.22 26.86
C LEU A 74 -2.70 1.29 26.58
N LEU A 75 -1.90 2.01 27.39
CA LEU A 75 -1.75 3.46 27.24
C LEU A 75 -1.00 3.82 25.96
N GLY A 76 -0.01 3.02 25.54
CA GLY A 76 0.66 3.19 24.26
C GLY A 76 -0.30 3.08 23.10
N THR A 77 -1.22 2.12 23.11
CA THR A 77 -2.23 1.97 22.05
C THR A 77 -3.14 3.20 22.01
N LEU A 78 -3.58 3.68 23.17
CA LEU A 78 -4.44 4.86 23.26
C LEU A 78 -3.74 6.11 22.71
N PHE A 79 -2.49 6.37 23.11
CA PHE A 79 -1.72 7.50 22.61
C PHE A 79 -1.39 7.37 21.13
N ASN A 80 -1.06 6.17 20.66
CA ASN A 80 -0.84 5.92 19.23
C ASN A 80 -2.10 6.18 18.42
N LEU A 81 -3.26 5.69 18.88
CA LEU A 81 -4.54 5.93 18.21
C LEU A 81 -4.90 7.40 18.14
N ILE A 82 -4.75 8.13 19.25
CA ILE A 82 -5.05 9.57 19.30
C ILE A 82 -4.07 10.33 18.40
N GLY A 83 -2.77 10.03 18.48
CA GLY A 83 -1.73 10.67 17.68
C GLY A 83 -1.90 10.42 16.19
N ALA A 84 -2.16 9.17 15.80
CA ALA A 84 -2.41 8.78 14.42
C ALA A 84 -3.70 9.42 13.89
N THR A 85 -4.76 9.47 14.69
CA THR A 85 -6.04 10.06 14.29
C THR A 85 -5.92 11.59 14.14
N LEU A 86 -5.25 12.28 15.08
CA LEU A 86 -5.00 13.72 15.00
C LEU A 86 -4.10 14.07 13.81
N GLY A 87 -2.99 13.35 13.62
CA GLY A 87 -2.12 13.54 12.47
C GLY A 87 -2.85 13.31 11.14
N ALA A 88 -3.64 12.25 11.07
CA ALA A 88 -4.48 11.92 9.91
C ALA A 88 -5.56 12.98 9.66
N ALA A 89 -6.13 13.57 10.72
CA ALA A 89 -7.06 14.68 10.65
C ALA A 89 -6.41 15.94 10.08
N CYS A 90 -5.24 16.32 10.59
CA CYS A 90 -4.48 17.46 10.12
C CYS A 90 -4.07 17.30 8.65
N ALA A 91 -3.51 16.15 8.28
CA ALA A 91 -3.13 15.85 6.89
C ALA A 91 -4.35 15.93 5.94
N PHE A 92 -5.50 15.42 6.37
CA PHE A 92 -6.76 15.51 5.64
C PHE A 92 -7.24 16.96 5.47
N CYS A 93 -7.19 17.77 6.54
CA CYS A 93 -7.58 19.17 6.48
C CYS A 93 -6.63 20.00 5.60
N ILE A 94 -5.32 19.76 5.68
CA ILE A 94 -4.30 20.41 4.85
C ILE A 94 -4.53 20.08 3.38
N SER A 95 -4.74 18.80 3.04
CA SER A 95 -5.01 18.41 1.65
C SER A 95 -6.31 19.01 1.11
N ARG A 96 -7.35 19.10 1.94
CA ARG A 96 -8.65 19.63 1.52
C ARG A 96 -8.65 21.13 1.27
N HIS A 97 -7.97 21.91 2.11
CA HIS A 97 -8.08 23.38 2.06
C HIS A 97 -6.86 24.07 1.44
N LEU A 98 -5.65 23.53 1.64
CA LEU A 98 -4.41 24.20 1.23
C LEU A 98 -3.78 23.57 -0.02
N ALA A 99 -3.91 22.26 -0.19
CA ALA A 99 -3.15 21.52 -1.21
C ALA A 99 -4.02 20.92 -2.32
N ILE A 100 -5.32 21.24 -2.38
CA ILE A 100 -6.24 20.63 -3.34
C ILE A 100 -5.82 20.87 -4.79
N ASP A 101 -5.40 22.09 -5.13
CA ASP A 101 -4.97 22.45 -6.49
C ASP A 101 -3.66 21.78 -6.88
N TRP A 102 -2.69 21.74 -5.95
CA TRP A 102 -1.39 21.09 -6.18
C TRP A 102 -1.53 19.57 -6.33
N LEU A 103 -2.34 18.92 -5.49
CA LEU A 103 -2.59 17.48 -5.62
C LEU A 103 -3.49 17.16 -6.83
N ALA A 104 -4.40 18.06 -7.22
CA ALA A 104 -5.19 17.92 -8.44
C ALA A 104 -4.31 17.95 -9.69
N ALA A 105 -3.30 18.83 -9.73
CA ALA A 105 -2.31 18.89 -10.81
C ALA A 105 -1.43 17.63 -10.88
N LYS A 106 -1.21 16.94 -9.75
CA LYS A 106 -0.47 15.67 -9.67
C LYS A 106 -1.36 14.43 -9.70
N ARG A 107 -2.59 14.53 -10.22
CA ARG A 107 -3.50 13.39 -10.35
C ARG A 107 -2.87 12.29 -11.20
N GLY A 108 -2.64 11.15 -10.56
CA GLY A 108 -2.17 9.92 -11.21
C GLY A 108 -3.19 8.79 -11.12
N PRO A 109 -2.97 7.67 -11.83
CA PRO A 109 -3.90 6.53 -11.87
C PRO A 109 -4.17 5.93 -10.48
N LYS A 110 -3.19 5.96 -9.56
CA LYS A 110 -3.38 5.49 -8.18
C LYS A 110 -4.31 6.40 -7.37
N LEU A 111 -4.19 7.72 -7.54
CA LEU A 111 -5.03 8.69 -6.84
C LEU A 111 -6.46 8.67 -7.40
N ASN A 112 -6.63 8.52 -8.72
CA ASN A 112 -7.95 8.37 -9.32
C ASN A 112 -8.66 7.10 -8.82
N LYS A 113 -7.96 5.98 -8.69
CA LYS A 113 -8.52 4.75 -8.08
C LYS A 113 -8.97 4.97 -6.64
N LEU A 114 -8.20 5.72 -5.85
CA LEU A 114 -8.54 6.08 -4.48
C LEU A 114 -9.83 6.92 -4.45
N ILE A 115 -9.89 7.97 -5.27
CA ILE A 115 -11.06 8.86 -5.37
C ILE A 115 -12.30 8.06 -5.79
N SER A 116 -12.22 7.29 -6.88
CA SER A 116 -13.36 6.47 -7.35
C SER A 116 -13.80 5.40 -6.34
N GLY A 117 -12.84 4.86 -5.57
CA GLY A 117 -13.14 3.89 -4.52
C GLY A 117 -13.94 4.52 -3.37
N VAL A 118 -13.56 5.73 -2.95
CA VAL A 118 -14.31 6.49 -1.94
C VAL A 118 -15.65 6.98 -2.46
N GLU A 119 -15.76 7.39 -3.72
CA GLU A 119 -17.05 7.79 -4.31
C GLU A 119 -18.07 6.64 -4.36
N ARG A 120 -17.60 5.41 -4.59
CA ARG A 120 -18.45 4.21 -4.64
C ARG A 120 -18.75 3.62 -3.26
N GLY A 121 -17.74 3.55 -2.39
CA GLY A 121 -17.83 2.85 -1.09
C GLY A 121 -17.84 3.74 0.14
N GLY A 122 -17.68 5.06 -0.03
CA GLY A 122 -17.69 6.05 1.06
C GLY A 122 -16.76 5.67 2.21
N TRP A 123 -17.33 5.60 3.41
CA TRP A 123 -16.62 5.25 4.64
C TRP A 123 -16.18 3.78 4.68
N GLN A 124 -16.89 2.87 3.99
CA GLN A 124 -16.53 1.44 3.97
C GLN A 124 -15.21 1.23 3.20
N PHE A 125 -15.00 1.99 2.12
CA PHE A 125 -13.73 1.94 1.40
C PHE A 125 -12.56 2.43 2.27
N VAL A 126 -12.78 3.49 3.06
CA VAL A 126 -11.78 3.96 4.04
C VAL A 126 -11.47 2.90 5.09
N ALA A 127 -12.51 2.23 5.61
CA ALA A 127 -12.35 1.13 6.57
C ALA A 127 -11.45 0.02 6.00
N LEU A 128 -11.71 -0.40 4.76
CA LEU A 128 -10.92 -1.41 4.07
C LEU A 128 -9.45 -0.99 3.89
N LEU A 129 -9.19 0.28 3.57
CA LEU A 129 -7.82 0.80 3.46
C LEU A 129 -7.07 0.82 4.79
N ARG A 130 -7.78 0.95 5.92
CA ARG A 130 -7.16 0.89 7.27
C ARG A 130 -6.87 -0.55 7.69
N LEU A 131 -7.77 -1.48 7.37
CA LEU A 131 -7.59 -2.90 7.67
C LEU A 131 -6.50 -3.55 6.80
N VAL A 132 -6.48 -3.19 5.51
CA VAL A 132 -5.52 -3.72 4.53
C VAL A 132 -4.70 -2.57 3.96
N PRO A 133 -3.61 -2.16 4.65
CA PRO A 133 -2.79 -1.03 4.23
C PRO A 133 -1.92 -1.40 3.02
N ILE A 134 -2.52 -1.41 1.83
CA ILE A 134 -1.82 -1.61 0.54
C ILE A 134 -1.00 -0.36 0.18
N VAL A 135 -1.45 0.81 0.64
CA VAL A 135 -0.84 2.11 0.38
C VAL A 135 -0.34 2.70 1.70
N PRO A 136 0.81 3.41 1.71
CA PRO A 136 1.34 4.00 2.94
C PRO A 136 0.34 4.93 3.62
N PHE A 137 0.18 4.77 4.94
CA PHE A 137 -0.79 5.49 5.78
C PHE A 137 -0.83 7.00 5.50
N ASN A 138 0.35 7.62 5.44
CA ASN A 138 0.48 9.05 5.23
C ASN A 138 -0.08 9.49 3.88
N LEU A 139 0.24 8.78 2.79
CA LEU A 139 -0.26 9.09 1.44
C LEU A 139 -1.78 8.94 1.34
N VAL A 140 -2.34 7.92 2.00
CA VAL A 140 -3.79 7.70 2.04
C VAL A 140 -4.48 8.89 2.70
N ASN A 141 -3.94 9.44 3.78
CA ASN A 141 -4.54 10.58 4.49
C ASN A 141 -4.66 11.82 3.59
N TYR A 142 -3.60 12.16 2.84
CA TYR A 142 -3.63 13.28 1.89
C TYR A 142 -4.54 13.01 0.69
N GLY A 143 -4.54 11.78 0.18
CA GLY A 143 -5.41 11.42 -0.95
C GLY A 143 -6.89 11.47 -0.58
N LEU A 144 -7.24 11.04 0.64
CA LEU A 144 -8.61 11.06 1.15
C LEU A 144 -9.13 12.50 1.35
N GLY A 145 -8.28 13.48 1.66
CA GLY A 145 -8.72 14.87 1.82
C GLY A 145 -9.25 15.53 0.55
N ILE A 146 -8.82 15.05 -0.63
CA ILE A 146 -9.31 15.52 -1.94
C ILE A 146 -10.68 14.90 -2.29
N THR A 147 -11.02 13.77 -1.68
CA THR A 147 -12.30 13.10 -1.95
C THR A 147 -13.48 13.86 -1.33
N GLN A 148 -14.71 13.51 -1.68
CA GLN A 148 -15.93 14.12 -1.13
C GLN A 148 -16.37 13.53 0.22
N ILE A 149 -15.53 12.73 0.90
CA ILE A 149 -15.93 12.12 2.18
C ILE A 149 -16.10 13.17 3.28
N LYS A 150 -17.14 13.00 4.11
CA LYS A 150 -17.35 13.81 5.31
C LYS A 150 -16.23 13.58 6.32
N PHE A 151 -15.71 14.65 6.92
CA PHE A 151 -14.62 14.59 7.89
C PHE A 151 -14.97 13.71 9.11
N SER A 152 -16.20 13.80 9.62
CA SER A 152 -16.67 12.99 10.75
C SER A 152 -16.61 11.48 10.46
N HIS A 153 -17.07 11.06 9.28
CA HIS A 153 -16.99 9.66 8.85
C HIS A 153 -15.53 9.22 8.74
N TYR A 154 -14.67 10.04 8.14
CA TYR A 154 -13.24 9.73 8.01
C TYR A 154 -12.55 9.50 9.36
N ILE A 155 -12.80 10.39 10.34
CA ILE A 155 -12.20 10.29 11.67
C ILE A 155 -12.72 9.07 12.42
N LEU A 156 -14.05 8.87 12.47
CA LEU A 156 -14.65 7.75 13.20
C LEU A 156 -14.21 6.41 12.61
N THR A 157 -14.22 6.30 11.27
CA THR A 157 -13.73 5.11 10.58
C THR A 157 -12.24 4.90 10.83
N THR A 158 -11.42 5.95 10.75
CA THR A 158 -9.97 5.80 11.01
C THR A 158 -9.74 5.33 12.45
N PHE A 159 -10.38 5.93 13.45
CA PHE A 159 -10.21 5.55 14.84
C PHE A 159 -10.57 4.08 15.10
N ILE A 160 -11.75 3.64 14.62
CA ILE A 160 -12.23 2.27 14.85
C ILE A 160 -11.39 1.23 14.11
N PHE A 161 -11.15 1.43 12.81
CA PHE A 161 -10.52 0.41 11.98
C PHE A 161 -8.99 0.39 12.09
N LEU A 162 -8.37 1.42 12.64
CA LEU A 162 -6.93 1.44 12.94
C LEU A 162 -6.61 0.74 14.27
N THR A 163 -7.57 0.71 15.21
CA THR A 163 -7.44 0.07 16.53
C THR A 163 -6.81 -1.32 16.52
N PRO A 164 -7.30 -2.31 15.74
CA PRO A 164 -6.72 -3.65 15.77
C PRO A 164 -5.24 -3.67 15.34
N ALA A 165 -4.86 -2.87 14.33
CA ALA A 165 -3.48 -2.77 13.90
C ALA A 165 -2.60 -2.10 14.97
N GLU A 166 -3.07 -1.00 15.57
CA GLU A 166 -2.32 -0.29 16.63
C GLU A 166 -2.10 -1.17 17.86
N ILE A 167 -3.10 -1.97 18.28
CA ILE A 167 -2.94 -2.92 19.40
C ILE A 167 -1.79 -3.89 19.11
N ILE A 168 -1.78 -4.50 17.92
CA ILE A 168 -0.76 -5.49 17.55
C ILE A 168 0.62 -4.85 17.53
N TYR A 169 0.79 -3.73 16.82
CA TYR A 169 2.10 -3.09 16.71
C TYR A 169 2.59 -2.50 18.03
N THR A 170 1.71 -1.90 18.82
CA THR A 170 2.05 -1.39 20.16
C THR A 170 2.47 -2.54 21.07
N TYR A 171 1.73 -3.66 21.05
CA TYR A 171 2.10 -4.84 21.82
C TYR A 171 3.46 -5.39 21.39
N CYS A 172 3.76 -5.44 20.09
CA CYS A 172 5.09 -5.80 19.60
C CYS A 172 6.19 -4.87 20.12
N GLY A 173 5.92 -3.55 20.20
CA GLY A 173 6.86 -2.58 20.76
C GLY A 173 7.11 -2.80 22.26
N HIS A 174 6.04 -3.05 23.02
CA HIS A 174 6.13 -3.37 24.44
C HIS A 174 6.88 -4.68 24.70
N ALA A 175 6.47 -5.78 24.06
CA ALA A 175 7.12 -7.08 24.18
C ALA A 175 8.60 -7.03 23.72
N GLY A 176 8.89 -6.24 22.69
CA GLY A 176 10.26 -5.97 22.25
C GLY A 176 11.09 -5.28 23.32
N MET A 177 10.54 -4.26 23.99
CA MET A 177 11.23 -3.55 25.07
C MET A 177 11.38 -4.40 26.34
N ASP A 178 10.38 -5.19 26.68
CA ASP A 178 10.44 -6.11 27.83
C ASP A 178 11.54 -7.17 27.64
N ALA A 179 11.67 -7.71 26.43
CA ALA A 179 12.75 -8.63 26.08
C ALA A 179 14.15 -8.01 26.23
N LEU A 180 14.27 -6.69 26.06
CA LEU A 180 15.53 -5.95 26.18
C LEU A 180 15.86 -5.56 27.63
N THR A 181 14.85 -5.21 28.42
CA THR A 181 15.02 -4.67 29.78
C THR A 181 15.05 -5.74 30.87
N HIS A 182 14.44 -6.90 30.63
CA HIS A 182 14.43 -8.04 31.56
C HIS A 182 15.16 -9.24 30.93
N PRO A 183 16.49 -9.16 30.70
CA PRO A 183 17.25 -10.23 30.09
C PRO A 183 17.46 -11.37 31.11
N THR A 184 16.47 -12.25 31.23
CA THR A 184 16.80 -13.63 31.61
C THR A 184 17.72 -14.20 30.51
N PRO A 185 18.66 -15.12 30.82
CA PRO A 185 19.64 -15.61 29.85
C PRO A 185 19.00 -16.24 28.59
N LEU A 186 17.73 -16.64 28.69
CA LEU A 186 16.92 -17.11 27.58
C LEU A 186 16.58 -15.98 26.56
N TYR A 187 16.22 -14.78 27.03
CA TYR A 187 15.74 -13.70 26.15
C TYR A 187 16.87 -13.00 25.38
N LYS A 188 18.05 -12.80 25.96
CA LYS A 188 19.21 -12.21 25.27
C LYS A 188 19.59 -13.00 24.00
N ASN A 189 19.62 -14.33 24.12
CA ASN A 189 19.91 -15.21 22.98
C ASN A 189 18.74 -15.25 21.98
N THR A 190 17.50 -15.14 22.47
CA THR A 190 16.30 -15.14 21.62
C THR A 190 16.17 -13.85 20.80
N SER A 191 16.46 -12.67 21.37
CA SER A 191 16.43 -11.39 20.64
C SER A 191 17.48 -11.34 19.52
N ILE A 192 18.70 -11.84 19.79
CA ILE A 192 19.76 -11.97 18.78
C ILE A 192 19.33 -12.98 17.70
N LEU A 193 18.76 -14.11 18.09
CA LEU A 193 18.24 -15.11 17.15
C LEU A 193 17.10 -14.57 16.27
N VAL A 194 16.16 -13.81 16.83
CA VAL A 194 15.06 -13.19 16.08
C VAL A 194 15.58 -12.14 15.09
N LEU A 195 16.54 -11.31 15.49
CA LEU A 195 17.19 -10.35 14.59
C LEU A 195 17.97 -11.06 13.48
N CYS A 196 18.69 -12.13 13.80
CA CYS A 196 19.37 -12.98 12.81
C CYS A 196 18.36 -13.67 11.87
N LEU A 197 17.24 -14.19 12.39
CA LEU A 197 16.19 -14.82 11.58
C LEU A 197 15.49 -13.82 10.66
N LEU A 198 15.17 -12.61 11.13
CA LEU A 198 14.59 -11.55 10.30
C LEU A 198 15.59 -11.09 9.23
N ALA A 199 16.87 -10.98 9.56
CA ALA A 199 17.93 -10.68 8.60
C ALA A 199 18.06 -11.80 7.54
N LEU A 200 18.04 -13.06 7.95
CA LEU A 200 18.11 -14.23 7.05
C LEU A 200 16.85 -14.34 6.18
N ALA A 201 15.66 -14.13 6.73
CA ALA A 201 14.41 -14.13 5.99
C ALA A 201 14.36 -12.99 4.97
N PHE A 202 14.88 -11.80 5.31
CA PHE A 202 14.98 -10.67 4.40
C PHE A 202 16.01 -10.91 3.28
N LEU A 203 17.16 -11.50 3.61
CA LEU A 203 18.16 -11.94 2.64
C LEU A 203 17.59 -13.02 1.71
N GLY A 204 16.85 -13.99 2.27
CA GLY A 204 16.16 -15.05 1.53
C GLY A 204 15.07 -14.50 0.61
N TYR A 205 14.24 -13.57 1.07
CA TYR A 205 13.25 -12.88 0.25
C TYR A 205 13.91 -12.14 -0.92
N LYS A 206 15.00 -11.42 -0.66
CA LYS A 206 15.76 -10.72 -1.71
C LYS A 206 16.43 -11.69 -2.68
N PHE A 207 16.97 -12.81 -2.18
CA PHE A 207 17.57 -13.85 -3.01
C PHE A 207 16.52 -14.53 -3.89
N PHE A 208 15.35 -14.86 -3.35
CA PHE A 208 14.23 -15.45 -4.11
C PHE A 208 13.71 -14.49 -5.18
N LYS A 209 13.52 -13.21 -4.83
CA LYS A 209 13.14 -12.16 -5.79
C LYS A 209 14.22 -11.89 -6.83
N HIS A 210 15.49 -12.09 -6.49
CA HIS A 210 16.60 -11.96 -7.43
C HIS A 210 16.76 -13.19 -8.33
N SER A 211 16.52 -14.39 -7.81
CA SER A 211 16.52 -15.66 -8.55
C SER A 211 15.37 -15.72 -9.56
N GLN A 212 14.19 -15.18 -9.22
CA GLN A 212 13.08 -15.01 -10.17
C GLN A 212 13.39 -14.01 -11.31
N ARG A 213 14.44 -13.19 -11.20
CA ARG A 213 14.88 -12.29 -12.28
C ARG A 213 15.78 -13.01 -13.31
N ASN A 214 16.30 -14.20 -12.97
CA ASN A 214 17.16 -15.00 -13.84
C ASN A 214 16.46 -16.25 -14.40
N SER A 215 15.35 -16.68 -13.81
CA SER A 215 14.46 -17.70 -14.38
C SER A 215 13.39 -17.03 -15.24
N SER A 216 13.79 -16.29 -16.27
CA SER A 216 12.96 -16.24 -17.47
C SER A 216 12.91 -17.67 -17.99
N PHE A 217 11.88 -18.43 -17.62
CA PHE A 217 11.53 -19.63 -18.37
C PHE A 217 10.86 -19.12 -19.65
N PRO A 218 11.51 -19.23 -20.82
CA PRO A 218 10.83 -18.93 -22.06
C PRO A 218 9.91 -20.12 -22.41
N LEU A 219 8.87 -19.83 -23.17
CA LEU A 219 7.97 -20.76 -23.87
C LEU A 219 6.78 -21.33 -23.07
N VAL A 220 5.70 -20.56 -23.02
CA VAL A 220 4.49 -20.97 -23.76
C VAL A 220 4.05 -19.77 -24.58
N SER A 221 4.38 -19.81 -25.86
CA SER A 221 3.88 -18.91 -26.89
C SER A 221 2.36 -18.92 -26.85
N HIS A 222 1.77 -17.73 -26.87
CA HIS A 222 0.32 -17.54 -26.97
C HIS A 222 -0.20 -17.80 -28.41
N ASP A 223 0.53 -18.63 -29.18
CA ASP A 223 0.41 -18.85 -30.62
C ASP A 223 -0.06 -20.27 -30.99
N LEU A 224 -0.68 -21.02 -30.05
CA LEU A 224 -1.34 -22.31 -30.35
C LEU A 224 -2.87 -22.30 -30.13
N ILE A 225 -3.49 -21.12 -30.01
CA ILE A 225 -4.97 -21.00 -30.08
C ILE A 225 -5.42 -20.28 -31.38
N THR A 226 -4.48 -19.82 -32.22
CA THR A 226 -4.79 -19.31 -33.56
C THR A 226 -3.98 -20.06 -34.63
N GLY A 227 -4.55 -21.16 -35.12
CA GLY A 227 -4.05 -21.84 -36.31
C GLY A 227 -4.33 -23.34 -36.29
N SER A 228 -5.54 -23.72 -36.74
CA SER A 228 -5.92 -25.04 -37.28
C SER A 228 -7.30 -25.50 -36.77
N LYS A 229 -8.34 -24.79 -37.16
CA LYS A 229 -9.51 -25.48 -37.70
C LYS A 229 -9.59 -25.07 -39.16
N ASP A 230 -8.93 -25.89 -39.97
CA ASP A 230 -9.28 -26.02 -41.37
C ASP A 230 -10.79 -26.27 -41.49
N ASN A 231 -11.36 -25.62 -42.49
CA ASN A 231 -12.63 -25.90 -43.13
C ASN A 231 -13.12 -27.34 -42.93
N ASP A 232 -14.20 -27.48 -42.17
CA ASP A 232 -15.28 -28.38 -42.54
C ASP A 232 -16.54 -27.54 -42.68
N GLY A 233 -17.12 -27.64 -43.88
CA GLY A 233 -18.16 -26.75 -44.39
C GLY A 233 -19.38 -26.66 -43.49
N LEU A 234 -19.74 -25.41 -43.19
CA LEU A 234 -21.11 -25.05 -42.89
C LEU A 234 -21.46 -23.90 -43.82
N ALA A 235 -22.09 -24.26 -44.94
CA ALA A 235 -22.71 -23.31 -45.84
C ALA A 235 -23.70 -22.44 -45.03
N ASP A 236 -23.50 -21.13 -45.10
CA ASP A 236 -24.47 -20.15 -44.60
C ASP A 236 -25.74 -20.24 -45.47
N PRO A 237 -26.92 -20.51 -44.90
CA PRO A 237 -28.19 -20.56 -45.64
C PRO A 237 -28.53 -19.27 -46.39
N SER A 238 -27.88 -18.15 -46.07
CA SER A 238 -28.13 -16.84 -46.70
C SER A 238 -27.42 -16.63 -48.05
N ASP A 239 -26.40 -17.43 -48.38
CA ASP A 239 -25.71 -17.37 -49.68
C ASP A 239 -26.41 -18.21 -50.77
N MET A 240 -27.27 -19.17 -50.39
CA MET A 240 -28.09 -19.96 -51.32
C MET A 240 -29.25 -19.16 -51.94
N LEU A 241 -29.66 -18.05 -51.33
CA LEU A 241 -30.72 -17.17 -51.84
C LEU A 241 -30.21 -16.06 -52.77
N ARG A 242 -28.89 -15.81 -52.81
CA ARG A 242 -28.28 -14.77 -53.68
C ARG A 242 -27.85 -15.29 -55.05
N GLU A 243 -27.55 -16.58 -55.17
CA GLU A 243 -27.21 -17.21 -56.46
C GLU A 243 -28.46 -17.56 -57.29
N THR A 244 -29.63 -17.72 -56.67
CA THR A 244 -30.89 -18.02 -57.38
C THR A 244 -31.60 -16.79 -57.96
N GLU A 245 -31.35 -15.58 -57.44
CA GLU A 245 -31.86 -14.33 -58.04
C GLU A 245 -30.98 -13.84 -59.20
N LYS A 246 -29.66 -14.03 -59.13
CA LYS A 246 -28.72 -13.52 -60.15
C LYS A 246 -28.75 -14.30 -61.48
N GLY A 247 -29.34 -15.50 -61.48
CA GLY A 247 -29.59 -16.31 -62.68
C GLY A 247 -30.95 -16.08 -63.36
N ARG A 248 -31.80 -15.18 -62.83
CA ARG A 248 -33.19 -15.00 -63.31
C ARG A 248 -33.52 -13.58 -63.80
N GLU A 249 -32.50 -12.75 -64.08
CA GLU A 249 -32.68 -11.42 -64.68
C GLU A 249 -32.11 -11.28 -66.11
N HIS A 250 -31.66 -12.38 -66.73
CA HIS A 250 -31.24 -12.40 -68.14
C HIS A 250 -32.33 -12.89 -69.10
N THR A 251 -33.57 -12.47 -68.89
CA THR A 251 -34.64 -12.57 -69.91
C THR A 251 -35.72 -11.55 -69.60
N LEU A 252 -35.64 -10.34 -70.17
CA LEU A 252 -36.76 -9.54 -70.72
C LEU A 252 -36.27 -8.13 -71.11
N SER A 253 -36.07 -7.95 -72.42
CA SER A 253 -36.14 -6.67 -73.16
C SER A 253 -37.56 -6.07 -73.05
N PRO A 254 -37.87 -4.78 -73.38
CA PRO A 254 -37.07 -3.75 -74.04
C PRO A 254 -37.07 -2.36 -73.36
N HIS A 255 -36.03 -1.57 -73.66
CA HIS A 255 -35.94 -0.14 -73.38
C HIS A 255 -36.91 0.64 -74.28
N ASN A 256 -37.81 1.39 -73.65
CA ASN A 256 -38.67 2.39 -74.28
C ASN A 256 -37.97 3.76 -74.25
N ASN A 257 -37.95 4.45 -75.39
CA ASN A 257 -37.37 5.78 -75.60
C ASN A 257 -38.29 6.90 -75.10
N PHE A 258 -37.83 7.77 -74.19
CA PHE A 258 -38.34 9.12 -73.85
C PHE A 258 -37.32 9.74 -72.86
N CYS A 259 -36.93 11.02 -72.78
CA CYS A 259 -37.28 12.34 -73.34
C CYS A 259 -36.07 13.26 -72.99
N LYS A 260 -35.37 13.92 -73.92
CA LYS A 260 -35.46 15.36 -74.29
C LYS A 260 -35.51 16.38 -73.12
N LYS A 261 -34.40 17.12 -72.94
CA LYS A 261 -34.16 18.49 -72.38
C LYS A 261 -32.72 18.52 -71.85
N ASP A 262 -31.82 19.44 -72.17
CA ASP A 262 -31.87 20.79 -72.74
C ASP A 262 -30.69 21.01 -73.72
#